data_AF-A0A7W1JR49-F1
#
_entry.id   AF-A0A7W1JR49-F1
#
_cell.length_a   1.000
_cell.length_b   1.000
_cell.length_c   1.000
_cell.angle_alpha   90.00
_cell.angle_beta   90.00
_cell.angle_gamma   90.00
#
_symmetry.space_group_name_H-M   'P 1'
#
loop_
_entity.id
_entity.type
_entity.pdbx_description
1 polymer ?
#
loop_
_entity_poly.entity_id
_entity_poly.type
_entity_poly.pdbx_seq_one_letter_code
_entity_poly.pdbx_strand_id
1 'polypeptide(L)'
;MKIRSIILLCVLTTIAAAYEGQRGHPRLIFTEADESRIKSLARRDQTLDALIDRNTDIARRYMTVPVVTRQLIGPRLLHQSRKTIERVVSLSMAYRLTGDYKFALRARDELIAAAHFTD
;
A
#
# COMPACT_ATOMS: atom_id res chain seq x y z
N MET A 1 -0.70 -42.60 22.89
CA MET A 1 -1.29 -41.32 23.32
C MET A 1 -0.48 -40.06 22.97
N LYS A 2 0.79 -40.13 22.51
CA LYS A 2 1.62 -38.92 22.27
C LYS A 2 1.42 -38.22 20.91
N ILE A 3 0.93 -38.93 19.89
CA ILE A 3 0.82 -38.40 18.51
C ILE A 3 -0.33 -37.38 18.35
N ARG A 4 -1.47 -37.58 19.03
CA ARG A 4 -2.61 -36.64 18.97
C ARG A 4 -2.31 -35.29 19.65
N SER A 5 -1.53 -35.28 20.73
CA SER A 5 -1.08 -34.04 21.40
C SER A 5 -0.10 -33.22 20.56
N ILE A 6 0.78 -33.87 19.78
CA ILE A 6 1.75 -33.17 18.92
C ILE A 6 1.04 -32.50 17.73
N ILE A 7 0.06 -33.18 17.11
CA ILE A 7 -0.73 -32.61 16.01
C ILE A 7 -1.57 -31.42 16.52
N LEU A 8 -2.20 -31.54 17.69
CA LEU A 8 -3.00 -30.46 18.28
C LEU A 8 -2.13 -29.22 18.61
N LEU A 9 -0.91 -29.43 19.11
CA LEU A 9 0.05 -28.34 19.39
C LEU A 9 0.56 -27.67 18.10
N CYS A 10 0.76 -28.44 17.03
CA CYS A 10 1.20 -27.94 15.72
C CYS A 10 0.09 -27.13 15.02
N VAL A 11 -1.17 -27.56 15.16
CA VAL A 11 -2.35 -26.85 14.65
C VAL A 11 -2.61 -25.57 15.47
N LEU A 12 -2.46 -25.61 16.79
CA LEU A 12 -2.58 -24.41 17.65
C LEU A 12 -1.50 -23.36 17.37
N THR A 13 -0.26 -23.78 17.09
CA THR A 13 0.83 -22.85 16.75
C THR A 13 0.68 -22.23 15.37
N THR A 14 0.17 -22.98 14.38
CA THR A 14 -0.16 -22.43 13.06
C THR A 14 -1.36 -21.48 13.10
N ILE A 15 -2.36 -21.75 13.95
CA ILE A 15 -3.48 -20.83 14.17
C ILE A 15 -3.03 -19.55 14.89
N ALA A 16 -2.14 -19.65 15.88
CA ALA A 16 -1.58 -18.48 16.56
C ALA A 16 -0.76 -17.58 15.61
N ALA A 17 0.03 -18.17 14.71
CA ALA A 17 0.76 -17.43 13.67
C ALA A 17 -0.18 -16.74 12.66
N ALA A 18 -1.37 -17.28 12.43
CA ALA A 18 -2.39 -16.66 11.59
C ALA A 18 -3.15 -15.53 12.31
N TYR A 19 -3.10 -15.46 13.64
CA TYR A 19 -3.90 -14.53 14.48
C TYR A 19 -3.09 -13.40 15.13
N GLU A 20 -1.76 -13.47 15.13
CA GLU A 20 -0.93 -12.28 15.38
C GLU A 20 -1.07 -11.36 14.18
N GLY A 21 -1.87 -10.29 14.33
CA GLY A 21 -2.03 -9.25 13.30
C GLY A 21 -0.69 -8.95 12.65
N GLN A 22 -0.59 -9.23 11.34
CA GLN A 22 0.66 -9.32 10.60
C GLN A 22 1.64 -8.22 11.02
N ARG A 23 2.67 -8.59 11.80
CA ARG A 23 3.67 -7.65 12.33
C ARG A 23 4.50 -6.99 11.22
N GLY A 24 4.42 -7.50 9.99
CA GLY A 24 5.09 -6.97 8.79
C GLY A 24 4.37 -5.80 8.10
N HIS A 25 5.02 -5.28 7.07
CA HIS A 25 4.47 -4.24 6.19
C HIS A 25 4.67 -4.65 4.72
N PRO A 26 3.64 -4.61 3.88
CA PRO A 26 2.33 -3.95 4.08
C PRO A 26 1.29 -4.86 4.75
N ARG A 27 0.30 -4.23 5.42
CA ARG A 27 -0.76 -4.92 6.18
C ARG A 27 -2.15 -4.28 6.06
N LEU A 28 -2.32 -3.27 5.21
CA LEU A 28 -3.58 -2.56 5.03
C LEU A 28 -4.04 -2.71 3.58
N ILE A 29 -5.15 -3.42 3.35
CA ILE A 29 -5.75 -3.74 2.04
C ILE A 29 -4.84 -4.60 1.13
N PHE A 30 -3.54 -4.62 1.40
CA PHE A 30 -2.49 -5.25 0.62
C PHE A 30 -1.44 -5.84 1.55
N THR A 31 -1.05 -7.09 1.30
CA THR A 31 -0.07 -7.85 2.09
C THR A 31 1.17 -8.21 1.27
N GLU A 32 2.26 -8.63 1.92
CA GLU A 32 3.45 -9.15 1.21
C GLU A 32 3.12 -10.39 0.35
N ALA A 33 2.16 -11.21 0.80
CA ALA A 33 1.67 -12.35 0.05
C ALA A 33 0.92 -11.90 -1.21
N ASP A 34 0.08 -10.85 -1.11
CA ASP A 34 -0.56 -10.24 -2.27
C ASP A 34 0.45 -9.64 -3.25
N GLU A 35 1.49 -8.99 -2.74
CA GLU A 35 2.55 -8.43 -3.58
C GLU A 35 3.23 -9.49 -4.43
N SER A 36 3.63 -10.60 -3.79
CA SER A 36 4.26 -11.74 -4.47
C SER A 36 3.31 -12.36 -5.50
N ARG A 37 2.04 -12.54 -5.12
CA ARG A 37 1.00 -13.10 -5.98
C ARG A 37 0.74 -12.22 -7.20
N ILE A 38 0.50 -10.92 -7.02
CA ILE A 38 0.22 -9.97 -8.10
C ILE A 38 1.40 -9.88 -9.07
N LYS A 39 2.63 -9.75 -8.57
CA LYS A 39 3.84 -9.74 -9.42
C LYS A 39 3.96 -11.01 -10.25
N SER A 40 3.58 -12.16 -9.71
CA SER A 40 3.60 -13.43 -10.45
C SER A 40 2.50 -13.54 -11.52
N LEU A 41 1.29 -13.04 -11.21
CA LEU A 41 0.14 -13.06 -12.10
C LEU A 41 0.30 -12.08 -13.25
N ALA A 42 0.84 -10.89 -13.00
CA ALA A 42 1.05 -9.85 -14.02
C ALA A 42 1.89 -10.35 -15.20
N ARG A 43 2.84 -11.28 -14.96
CA ARG A 43 3.65 -11.89 -16.03
C ARG A 43 2.85 -12.72 -17.05
N ARG A 44 1.61 -13.08 -16.73
CA ARG A 44 0.77 -14.00 -17.52
C ARG A 44 -0.59 -13.40 -17.87
N ASP A 45 -1.02 -12.37 -17.15
CA ASP A 45 -2.27 -11.66 -17.37
C ASP A 45 -1.98 -10.24 -17.86
N GLN A 46 -2.17 -10.04 -19.16
CA GLN A 46 -1.95 -8.74 -19.82
C GLN A 46 -2.88 -7.64 -19.30
N THR A 47 -4.08 -7.99 -18.82
CA THR A 47 -5.01 -7.00 -18.27
C THR A 47 -4.47 -6.47 -16.94
N LEU A 48 -3.99 -7.39 -16.09
CA LEU A 48 -3.38 -7.01 -14.82
C LEU A 48 -2.10 -6.19 -15.03
N ASP A 49 -1.24 -6.59 -15.97
CA ASP A 49 -0.03 -5.84 -16.32
C ASP A 49 -0.35 -4.40 -16.77
N ALA A 50 -1.35 -4.24 -17.65
CA ALA A 50 -1.81 -2.93 -18.09
C ALA A 50 -2.37 -2.06 -16.95
N LEU A 51 -3.01 -2.66 -15.94
CA LEU A 51 -3.47 -1.93 -14.75
C LEU A 51 -2.30 -1.45 -13.88
N ILE A 52 -1.25 -2.26 -13.75
CA ILE A 52 -0.02 -1.90 -13.01
C ILE A 52 0.69 -0.75 -13.73
N ASP A 53 0.82 -0.83 -15.04
CA ASP A 53 1.39 0.24 -15.88
C ASP A 53 0.58 1.52 -15.75
N ARG A 54 -0.76 1.42 -15.82
CA ARG A 54 -1.63 2.59 -15.65
C ARG A 54 -1.46 3.24 -14.28
N ASN A 55 -1.38 2.46 -13.20
CA ASN A 55 -1.09 3.01 -11.87
C ASN A 55 0.30 3.68 -11.83
N THR A 56 1.29 3.07 -12.45
CA THR A 56 2.65 3.61 -12.53
C THR A 56 2.70 4.93 -13.28
N ASP A 57 1.93 5.08 -14.36
CA ASP A 57 1.81 6.35 -15.09
C ASP A 57 1.12 7.43 -14.28
N ILE A 58 0.09 7.09 -13.51
CA ILE A 58 -0.54 8.01 -12.56
C ILE A 58 0.50 8.47 -11.52
N ALA A 59 1.27 7.54 -10.94
CA ALA A 59 2.32 7.85 -9.99
C ALA A 59 3.41 8.77 -10.61
N ARG A 60 3.81 8.53 -11.87
CA ARG A 60 4.75 9.41 -12.60
C ARG A 60 4.22 10.83 -12.76
N ARG A 61 2.93 11.01 -13.05
CA ARG A 61 2.30 12.35 -13.10
C ARG A 61 2.32 13.03 -11.74
N TYR A 62 2.17 12.26 -10.66
CA TYR A 62 2.29 12.85 -9.33
C TYR A 62 3.71 13.35 -9.05
N MET A 63 4.76 12.71 -9.56
CA MET A 63 6.14 13.19 -9.39
C MET A 63 6.37 14.65 -9.84
N THR A 64 5.62 15.15 -10.82
CA THR A 64 5.85 16.48 -11.42
C THR A 64 5.01 17.60 -10.82
N VAL A 65 4.03 17.29 -9.98
CA VAL A 65 3.17 18.29 -9.33
C VAL A 65 3.63 18.54 -7.89
N PRO A 66 3.39 19.72 -7.30
CA PRO A 66 3.71 19.98 -5.89
C PRO A 66 2.89 19.06 -4.97
N VAL A 67 3.41 18.82 -3.76
CA VAL A 67 2.71 18.09 -2.68
C VAL A 67 1.39 18.78 -2.31
N VAL A 68 0.45 18.00 -1.76
CA VAL A 68 -0.85 18.56 -1.35
C VAL A 68 -0.64 19.57 -0.22
N THR A 69 -1.22 20.76 -0.38
CA THR A 69 -1.21 21.81 0.63
C THR A 69 -2.59 21.93 1.29
N ARG A 70 -2.63 22.43 2.53
CA ARG A 70 -3.89 22.71 3.20
C ARG A 70 -4.59 23.86 2.48
N GLN A 71 -5.72 23.56 1.87
CA GLN A 71 -6.58 24.55 1.22
C GLN A 71 -8.04 24.19 1.50
N LEU A 72 -8.80 25.13 2.03
CA LEU A 72 -10.21 24.94 2.32
C LEU A 72 -11.08 25.39 1.14
N ILE A 73 -12.14 24.63 0.88
CA ILE A 73 -13.23 25.03 -0.02
C ILE A 73 -14.41 25.39 0.89
N GLY A 74 -14.60 26.69 1.14
CA GLY A 74 -15.45 27.14 2.25
C GLY A 74 -14.91 26.57 3.58
N PRO A 75 -15.70 25.83 4.38
CA PRO A 75 -15.22 25.21 5.61
C PRO A 75 -14.64 23.79 5.41
N ARG A 76 -14.56 23.27 4.17
CA ARG A 76 -14.31 21.84 3.93
C ARG A 76 -12.86 21.55 3.52
N LEU A 77 -12.21 20.64 4.25
CA LEU A 77 -10.87 20.11 3.93
C LEU A 77 -10.92 18.77 3.16
N LEU A 78 -12.08 18.11 3.12
CA LEU A 78 -12.25 16.74 2.61
C LEU A 78 -11.66 16.51 1.20
N HIS A 79 -11.72 17.52 0.33
CA HIS A 79 -11.13 17.44 -1.00
C HIS A 79 -9.60 17.20 -0.93
N GLN A 80 -8.90 17.95 -0.07
CA GLN A 80 -7.46 17.79 0.11
C GLN A 80 -7.12 16.46 0.76
N SER A 81 -7.88 16.01 1.76
CA SER A 81 -7.66 14.71 2.40
C SER A 81 -7.80 13.55 1.40
N ARG A 82 -8.83 13.58 0.56
CA ARG A 82 -9.02 12.57 -0.51
C ARG A 82 -7.88 12.58 -1.52
N LYS A 83 -7.46 13.78 -1.94
CA LYS A 83 -6.33 13.97 -2.86
C LYS A 83 -5.03 13.41 -2.27
N THR A 84 -4.76 13.62 -0.98
CA THR A 84 -3.59 13.05 -0.31
C THR A 84 -3.65 11.53 -0.31
N ILE A 85 -4.78 10.93 0.08
CA ILE A 85 -4.95 9.47 0.11
C ILE A 85 -4.73 8.87 -1.28
N GLU A 86 -5.36 9.44 -2.30
CA GLU A 86 -5.22 8.98 -3.69
C GLU A 86 -3.76 8.98 -4.14
N ARG A 87 -3.04 10.09 -3.93
CA ARG A 87 -1.63 10.21 -4.30
C ARG A 87 -0.75 9.22 -3.55
N VAL A 88 -0.88 9.15 -2.23
CA VAL A 88 -0.07 8.27 -1.39
C VAL A 88 -0.29 6.82 -1.78
N VAL A 89 -1.54 6.40 -2.01
CA VAL A 89 -1.85 5.03 -2.43
C VAL A 89 -1.26 4.71 -3.80
N SER A 90 -1.48 5.57 -4.81
CA SER A 90 -0.92 5.34 -6.16
C SER A 90 0.62 5.27 -6.17
N LEU A 91 1.28 6.18 -5.46
CA LEU A 91 2.74 6.22 -5.33
C LEU A 91 3.27 4.99 -4.57
N SER A 92 2.62 4.63 -3.45
CA SER A 92 3.04 3.48 -2.65
C SER A 92 2.86 2.18 -3.43
N MET A 93 1.76 2.02 -4.17
CA MET A 93 1.54 0.85 -5.03
C MET A 93 2.55 0.80 -6.17
N ALA A 94 2.87 1.93 -6.80
CA ALA A 94 3.90 1.98 -7.84
C ALA A 94 5.26 1.54 -7.28
N TYR A 95 5.66 2.01 -6.10
CA TYR A 95 6.89 1.54 -5.44
C TYR A 95 6.85 0.03 -5.18
N ARG A 96 5.79 -0.48 -4.56
CA ARG A 96 5.69 -1.90 -4.20
C ARG A 96 5.76 -2.80 -5.43
N LEU A 97 5.09 -2.43 -6.52
CA LEU A 97 5.01 -3.27 -7.72
C LEU A 97 6.24 -3.15 -8.63
N THR A 98 6.86 -1.97 -8.74
CA THR A 98 8.00 -1.72 -9.63
C THR A 98 9.37 -1.80 -8.92
N GLY A 99 9.40 -1.61 -7.62
CA GLY A 99 10.63 -1.48 -6.83
C GLY A 99 11.32 -0.12 -6.93
N ASP A 100 10.78 0.83 -7.70
CA ASP A 100 11.41 2.15 -7.89
C ASP A 100 11.23 3.05 -6.65
N TYR A 101 12.32 3.22 -5.90
CA TYR A 101 12.33 3.91 -4.62
C TYR A 101 11.91 5.39 -4.69
N LYS A 102 11.98 6.03 -5.87
CA LYS A 102 11.57 7.44 -6.02
C LYS A 102 10.09 7.64 -5.67
N PHE A 103 9.25 6.65 -5.95
CA PHE A 103 7.83 6.73 -5.63
C PHE A 103 7.59 6.65 -4.11
N ALA A 104 8.37 5.85 -3.38
CA ALA A 104 8.30 5.78 -1.92
C ALA A 104 8.70 7.11 -1.27
N LEU A 105 9.79 7.72 -1.75
CA LEU A 105 10.23 9.03 -1.28
C LEU A 105 9.14 10.08 -1.49
N ARG A 106 8.54 10.11 -2.69
CA ARG A 106 7.47 11.05 -2.98
C ARG A 106 6.20 10.79 -2.15
N ALA A 107 5.82 9.52 -1.92
CA ALA A 107 4.69 9.18 -1.05
C ALA A 107 4.92 9.67 0.40
N ARG A 108 6.16 9.52 0.90
CA ARG A 108 6.56 10.06 2.20
C ARG A 108 6.40 11.57 2.25
N ASP A 109 6.82 12.30 1.22
CA ASP A 109 6.73 13.76 1.20
C ASP A 109 5.27 14.25 1.20
N GLU A 110 4.36 13.56 0.51
CA GLU A 110 2.90 13.83 0.56
C GLU A 110 2.33 13.58 1.97
N LEU A 111 2.77 12.50 2.64
CA LEU A 111 2.36 12.21 4.02
C LEU A 111 2.86 13.27 5.01
N ILE A 112 4.12 13.69 4.89
CA ILE A 112 4.70 14.75 5.72
C ILE A 112 3.96 16.06 5.49
N ALA A 113 3.64 16.41 4.24
CA ALA A 113 2.88 17.63 3.95
C ALA A 113 1.49 17.60 4.60
N ALA A 114 0.80 16.46 4.54
CA ALA A 114 -0.51 16.29 5.17
C ALA A 114 -0.45 16.30 6.71
N ALA A 115 0.61 15.75 7.31
CA ALA A 115 0.82 15.78 8.75
C ALA A 115 1.07 17.19 9.30
N HIS A 116 1.49 18.13 8.44
CA HIS A 116 1.66 19.55 8.80
C HIS A 116 0.39 20.39 8.59
N PHE A 117 -0.74 19.79 8.22
CA PHE A 117 -1.99 20.54 8.16
C PHE A 117 -2.37 21.00 9.57
N THR A 118 -2.53 22.31 9.74
CA THR A 118 -3.04 22.89 10.98
C THR A 118 -4.53 22.56 11.13
N ASP A 119 -5.01 22.35 12.35
CA ASP A 119 -6.45 22.23 12.63
C ASP A 119 -7.17 23.57 12.36
#